data_AF-A0A5N5TEG7-F1
#
_entry.id   AF-A0A5N5TEG7-F1
#
_cell.length_a   1.000
_cell.length_b   1.000
_cell.length_c   1.000
_cell.angle_alpha   90.00
_cell.angle_beta   90.00
_cell.angle_gamma   90.00
#
_symmetry.space_group_name_H-M   'P 1'
#
loop_
_entity.id
_entity.type
_entity.pdbx_description
1 polymer ?
#
loop_
_entity_poly.entity_id
_entity_poly.type
_entity_poly.pdbx_seq_one_letter_code
_entity_poly.pdbx_strand_id
1 'polypeptide(L)' 'MARTKQTARKSTGGKAPRKQLATKAARKSAPATGGVKKPHRYRPGTVALREIRRYQKSTELLIRKLPFQLFNVLTVFGSQ' A
#
# COMPACT_ATOMS: atom_id res chain seq x y z
N MET A 1 43.47 -0.08 -26.29
CA MET A 1 42.29 0.67 -26.80
C MET A 1 41.19 -0.32 -27.17
N ALA A 2 40.07 -0.34 -26.44
CA ALA A 2 38.89 -1.11 -26.81
C ALA A 2 37.75 -0.13 -27.10
N ARG A 3 37.35 -0.05 -28.37
CA ARG A 3 36.29 0.85 -28.84
C ARG A 3 34.93 0.26 -28.49
N THR A 4 34.32 0.73 -27.40
CA THR A 4 32.91 0.41 -27.08
C THR A 4 32.01 1.24 -28.00
N LYS A 5 31.32 0.58 -28.94
CA LYS A 5 30.32 1.25 -29.78
C LYS A 5 29.09 1.58 -28.92
N GLN A 6 28.75 2.86 -28.81
CA GLN A 6 27.46 3.30 -28.27
C GLN A 6 26.34 2.76 -29.17
N THR A 7 25.53 1.85 -28.67
CA THR A 7 24.29 1.47 -29.33
C THR A 7 23.20 2.47 -28.92
N ALA A 8 22.52 3.06 -29.89
CA ALA A 8 21.43 3.99 -29.62
C ALA A 8 20.32 3.26 -28.84
N ARG A 9 20.09 3.65 -27.59
CA ARG A 9 18.86 3.29 -26.86
C ARG A 9 17.77 4.26 -27.29
N LYS A 10 16.65 3.73 -27.81
CA LYS A 10 15.45 4.54 -28.08
C LYS A 10 14.96 5.14 -26.76
N SER A 11 14.98 6.46 -26.63
CA SER A 11 14.30 7.17 -25.54
C SER A 11 12.83 7.33 -25.90
N THR A 12 11.98 6.37 -25.55
CA THR A 12 10.53 6.61 -25.53
C THR A 12 10.18 7.38 -24.25
N GLY A 13 10.53 8.66 -24.25
CA GLY A 13 10.10 9.63 -23.26
C GLY A 13 8.86 10.37 -23.74
N GLY A 14 7.82 10.41 -22.91
CA GLY A 14 6.70 11.35 -23.04
C GLY A 14 5.51 10.80 -23.83
N LYS A 15 4.42 10.51 -23.12
CA LYS A 15 3.10 10.27 -23.72
C LYS A 15 2.59 11.61 -24.27
N ALA A 16 2.32 11.68 -25.57
CA ALA A 16 1.81 12.91 -26.22
C ALA A 16 0.47 13.38 -25.61
N PRO A 17 0.18 14.70 -25.57
CA PRO A 17 -1.08 15.23 -25.07
C PRO A 17 -2.22 14.83 -26.01
N ARG A 18 -3.06 13.87 -25.59
CA ARG A 18 -4.18 13.36 -26.38
C ARG A 18 -5.46 14.12 -26.01
N LYS A 19 -6.14 14.70 -27.01
CA LYS A 19 -7.49 15.30 -26.90
C LYS A 19 -8.47 14.33 -26.22
N GLN A 20 -9.33 14.86 -25.36
CA GLN A 20 -10.29 14.12 -24.53
C GLN A 20 -11.30 13.35 -25.38
N LEU A 21 -11.12 12.03 -25.42
CA LEU A 21 -12.19 11.05 -25.58
C LEU A 21 -11.98 10.07 -24.43
N ALA A 22 -13.04 9.82 -23.65
CA ALA A 22 -12.98 9.08 -22.39
C ALA A 22 -12.19 7.77 -22.53
N THR A 23 -10.92 7.79 -22.11
CA THR A 23 -10.09 6.59 -22.10
C THR A 23 -10.40 5.82 -20.83
N LYS A 24 -11.12 4.70 -20.95
CA LYS A 24 -11.16 3.65 -19.94
C LYS A 24 -9.71 3.36 -19.53
N ALA A 25 -9.35 3.69 -18.29
CA ALA A 25 -8.00 3.47 -17.79
C ALA A 25 -7.76 1.96 -17.72
N ALA A 26 -7.16 1.40 -18.76
CA ALA A 26 -6.55 0.09 -18.69
C ALA A 26 -5.40 0.20 -17.67
N ARG A 27 -5.71 -0.13 -16.41
CA ARG A 27 -4.70 -0.33 -15.38
C ARG A 27 -3.72 -1.36 -15.95
N LYS A 28 -2.42 -1.07 -15.91
CA LYS A 28 -1.37 -2.03 -16.31
C LYS A 28 -1.52 -3.30 -15.46
N SER A 29 -2.26 -4.28 -15.94
CA SER A 29 -2.32 -5.63 -15.39
C SER A 29 -1.46 -6.53 -16.27
N ALA A 30 -0.36 -6.98 -15.67
CA ALA A 30 0.63 -7.95 -16.14
C ALA A 30 1.46 -7.55 -17.39
N PRO A 31 2.78 -7.81 -17.38
CA PRO A 31 3.54 -7.90 -18.63
C PRO A 31 3.02 -9.11 -19.43
N ALA A 32 2.62 -8.88 -20.67
CA ALA A 32 2.49 -9.95 -21.65
C ALA A 32 3.91 -10.45 -21.94
N THR A 33 4.22 -11.68 -21.54
CA THR A 33 5.55 -12.34 -21.51
C THR A 33 6.45 -11.97 -20.32
N GLY A 34 6.63 -12.94 -19.41
CA GLY A 34 7.42 -12.86 -18.18
C GLY A 34 6.57 -12.93 -16.92
N GLY A 35 6.78 -13.97 -16.09
CA GLY A 35 5.92 -14.31 -14.95
C GLY A 35 5.55 -13.14 -14.03
N VAL A 36 4.35 -13.20 -13.46
CA VAL A 36 3.81 -12.21 -12.53
C VAL A 36 4.82 -11.96 -11.40
N LYS A 37 5.25 -10.70 -11.23
CA LYS A 37 6.12 -10.30 -10.12
C LYS A 37 5.45 -10.74 -8.81
N LYS A 38 6.18 -11.53 -8.01
CA LYS A 38 5.70 -11.97 -6.71
C LYS A 38 5.21 -10.75 -5.89
N PRO A 39 4.06 -10.86 -5.19
CA PRO A 39 3.60 -9.80 -4.32
C PRO A 39 4.70 -9.39 -3.35
N HIS A 40 4.88 -8.07 -3.17
CA HIS A 40 5.87 -7.56 -2.24
C HIS A 40 5.45 -7.90 -0.81
N ARG A 41 6.29 -8.69 -0.11
CA ARG A 41 6.12 -9.01 1.31
C ARG A 41 7.16 -8.25 2.12
N TYR A 42 6.70 -7.53 3.13
CA TYR A 42 7.60 -6.85 4.07
C TYR A 42 8.37 -7.85 4.93
N ARG A 43 9.58 -7.43 5.36
CA ARG A 43 10.37 -8.20 6.33
C ARG A 43 9.64 -8.25 7.68
N PRO A 44 9.78 -9.34 8.46
CA PRO A 44 9.25 -9.40 9.82
C PRO A 44 9.73 -8.17 10.60
N GLY A 45 8.87 -7.61 11.47
CA GLY A 45 9.15 -6.39 12.22
C GLY A 45 8.84 -5.07 11.49
N THR A 46 8.85 -5.03 10.16
CA THR A 46 8.59 -3.78 9.41
C THR A 46 7.18 -3.23 9.65
N VAL A 47 6.19 -4.13 9.66
CA VAL A 47 4.79 -3.77 9.89
C VAL A 47 4.57 -3.39 11.35
N ALA A 48 5.17 -4.14 12.28
CA ALA A 48 5.08 -3.86 13.72
C ALA A 48 5.66 -2.48 14.08
N LEU A 49 6.84 -2.11 13.56
CA LEU A 49 7.43 -0.80 13.80
C LEU A 49 6.56 0.34 13.23
N ARG A 50 5.89 0.11 12.09
CA ARG A 50 4.96 1.08 11.49
C ARG A 50 3.72 1.26 12.37
N GLU A 51 3.19 0.18 12.94
CA GLU A 51 2.05 0.21 13.85
C GLU A 51 2.39 0.89 15.18
N ILE A 52 3.54 0.58 15.79
CA ILE A 52 4.02 1.26 17.01
C ILE A 52 4.10 2.77 16.80
N ARG A 53 4.72 3.21 15.70
CA ARG A 53 4.83 4.64 15.37
C ARG A 53 3.47 5.30 15.13
N ARG A 54 2.52 4.57 14.53
CA ARG A 54 1.16 5.06 14.31
C ARG A 54 0.43 5.29 15.64
N TYR A 55 0.40 4.28 16.52
CA TYR A 55 -0.32 4.36 17.80
C TYR A 55 0.32 5.32 18.80
N GLN A 56 1.64 5.54 18.73
CA GLN A 56 2.31 6.58 19.53
C GLN A 56 1.99 7.99 19.03
N LYS A 57 1.66 8.15 17.74
CA LYS A 57 1.34 9.45 17.14
C LYS A 57 -0.14 9.81 17.22
N SER A 58 -1.05 8.84 17.19
CA SER A 58 -2.49 9.06 17.25
C SER A 58 -3.14 8.29 18.40
N THR A 59 -4.01 8.96 19.16
CA THR A 59 -4.75 8.40 20.29
C THR A 59 -6.05 7.70 19.86
N GLU A 60 -6.03 6.95 18.76
CA GLU A 60 -7.19 6.18 18.32
C GLU A 60 -7.39 4.96 19.24
N LEU A 61 -8.64 4.67 19.61
CA LEU A 61 -8.94 3.53 20.47
C LEU A 61 -8.51 2.24 19.75
N LEU A 62 -7.59 1.50 20.39
CA LEU A 62 -7.06 0.22 19.89
C LEU A 62 -8.15 -0.86 19.78
N ILE A 63 -9.25 -0.68 20.50
CA ILE A 63 -10.41 -1.56 20.52
C ILE A 63 -11.65 -0.74 20.09
N ARG A 64 -12.55 -1.38 19.34
CA ARG A 64 -13.78 -0.74 18.82
C ARG A 64 -14.68 -0.30 19.98
N LYS A 65 -15.43 0.80 19.83
CA LYS A 65 -16.26 1.38 20.90
C LYS A 65 -17.38 0.48 21.44
N LEU A 66 -18.00 -0.35 20.59
CA LEU A 66 -19.16 -1.17 20.95
C LEU A 66 -18.89 -2.23 22.06
N PRO A 67 -17.81 -3.05 21.99
CA PRO A 67 -17.49 -3.98 23.07
C PRO A 67 -17.09 -3.31 24.40
N PHE A 68 -16.64 -2.04 24.39
CA PHE A 68 -16.38 -1.31 25.64
C PHE A 68 -17.65 -0.87 26.35
N GLN A 69 -18.73 -0.61 25.60
CA GLN A 69 -19.98 -0.19 26.19
C GLN A 69 -20.62 -1.33 27.00
N LEU A 70 -20.57 -2.57 26.49
CA LEU A 70 -21.10 -3.75 27.19
C LEU A 70 -20.23 -4.16 28.39
N PHE A 71 -18.89 -4.07 28.28
CA PHE A 71 -17.99 -4.37 29.40
C PHE A 71 -18.25 -3.44 30.60
N ASN A 72 -18.38 -2.13 30.37
CA ASN A 72 -18.67 -1.17 31.44
C ASN A 72 -20.06 -1.35 32.07
N VAL A 73 -21.06 -1.81 31.31
CA VAL A 73 -22.42 -2.05 31.82
C VAL A 73 -22.48 -3.29 32.72
N LEU A 74 -21.76 -4.37 32.39
CA LEU A 74 -21.72 -5.60 33.19
C LEU A 74 -21.02 -5.42 34.55
N THR A 75 -20.06 -4.49 34.66
CA THR A 75 -19.37 -4.21 35.92
C THR A 75 -20.17 -3.32 36.88
N VAL A 76 -21.22 -2.63 36.42
CA VAL A 76 -22.04 -1.74 37.28
C VAL A 76 -23.20 -2.48 37.96
N PHE A 77 -23.65 -3.61 37.41
CA PHE A 77 -24.76 -4.40 37.99
C PHE A 77 -24.33 -5.52 38.96
N GLY A 78 -23.03 -5.72 39.18
CA GLY A 78 -22.48 -6.79 40.02
C GLY A 78 -22.04 -6.35 41.43
N SER A 79 -22.43 -5.15 41.89
CA SER A 79 -22.07 -4.60 43.21
C SER A 79 -23.34 -4.20 43.98
N GLN A 80 -24.18 -5.19 44.32
CA GLN A 80 -25.19 -5.15 45.37
C GLN A 80 -25.18 -6.52 46.07
#